data_AF-A0AAU3MCL4-F1
#
_entry.id   AF-A0AAU3MCL4-F1
#
_cell.length_a   1.000
_cell.length_b   1.000
_cell.length_c   1.000
_cell.angle_alpha   90.00
_cell.angle_beta   90.00
_cell.angle_gamma   90.00
#
_symmetry.space_group_name_H-M   'P 1'
#
loop_
_entity.id
_entity.type
_entity.pdbx_description
1 polymer ?
#
loop_
_entity_poly.entity_id
_entity_poly.type
_entity_poly.pdbx_seq_one_letter_code
_entity_poly.pdbx_strand_id
1 'polypeptide(L)'
;MTAAILYTSAVEERTFSLPLRLALASTDTPGALLDGAWWPRSRDLPVELPALTAVLDPLCGHITHVTVNPLWPVIPRKVPVHGHVVSVGWFKADQDSHKLLLLSYAVGRWDLLVIPPQTDPAIAAWLMTAATGRLRSHTPSDLLERAQFQRIVIEADQAREAVWDSEGGHGAGVTASARSA
;
A
#
# COMPACT_ATOMS: atom_id res chain seq x y z
N MET A 1 -46.51 32.47 2.52
CA MET A 1 -45.58 32.50 3.66
C MET A 1 -44.82 31.19 3.62
N THR A 2 -43.58 31.21 3.14
CA THR A 2 -42.82 30.01 2.72
C THR A 2 -41.77 29.70 3.78
N ALA A 3 -41.87 28.54 4.44
CA ALA A 3 -40.87 28.09 5.41
C ALA A 3 -39.76 27.35 4.67
N ALA A 4 -38.52 27.85 4.78
CA ALA A 4 -37.33 27.21 4.24
C ALA A 4 -36.93 26.03 5.15
N ILE A 5 -36.88 24.83 4.57
CA ILE A 5 -36.35 23.64 5.21
C ILE A 5 -34.82 23.72 5.11
N LEU A 6 -34.16 23.96 6.24
CA LEU A 6 -32.72 23.81 6.37
C LEU A 6 -32.40 22.31 6.29
N TYR A 7 -31.83 21.89 5.16
CA TYR A 7 -31.30 20.54 5.02
C TYR A 7 -30.03 20.43 5.87
N THR A 8 -30.09 19.64 6.93
CA THR A 8 -28.95 19.30 7.78
C THR A 8 -27.91 18.54 6.96
N SER A 9 -26.98 19.27 6.36
CA SER A 9 -25.76 18.73 5.74
C SER A 9 -24.71 18.45 6.83
N ALA A 10 -24.96 17.44 7.68
CA ALA A 10 -24.01 17.07 8.75
C ALA A 10 -23.56 15.60 8.70
N VAL A 11 -23.81 14.89 7.60
CA VAL A 11 -23.42 13.47 7.45
C VAL A 11 -22.37 13.24 6.37
N GLU A 12 -22.01 14.24 5.55
CA GLU A 12 -21.11 14.04 4.40
C GLU A 12 -19.62 14.33 4.68
N GLU A 13 -19.27 14.93 5.82
CA GLU A 13 -17.87 15.34 6.08
C GLU A 13 -17.02 14.31 6.86
N ARG A 14 -17.58 13.17 7.30
CA ARG A 14 -16.87 12.29 8.25
C ARG A 14 -16.03 11.16 7.65
N THR A 15 -16.01 11.00 6.33
CA THR A 15 -15.26 9.91 5.68
C THR A 15 -13.94 10.37 5.04
N PHE A 16 -13.70 11.68 4.91
CA PHE A 16 -12.55 12.22 4.15
C PHE A 16 -11.27 12.46 4.96
N SER A 17 -11.20 12.07 6.23
CA SER A 17 -10.09 12.47 7.12
C SER A 17 -9.16 11.33 7.57
N LEU A 18 -9.19 10.18 6.90
CA LEU A 18 -8.13 9.19 7.11
C LEU A 18 -6.92 9.57 6.24
N PRO A 19 -5.71 9.72 6.82
CA PRO A 19 -4.53 10.10 6.05
C PRO A 19 -4.28 9.04 4.97
N LEU A 20 -4.15 9.54 3.73
CA LEU A 20 -3.78 8.76 2.55
C LEU A 20 -2.40 8.14 2.81
N ARG A 21 -2.27 6.85 2.55
CA ARG A 21 -1.00 6.12 2.69
C ARG A 21 -0.31 6.09 1.32
N LEU A 22 0.44 7.14 1.02
CA LEU A 22 1.11 7.34 -0.25
C LEU A 22 2.58 7.67 -0.01
N ALA A 23 3.48 7.01 -0.73
CA ALA A 23 4.90 7.29 -0.76
C ALA A 23 5.30 7.59 -2.21
N LEU A 24 5.82 8.78 -2.46
CA LEU A 24 6.24 9.22 -3.80
C LEU A 24 7.75 9.32 -3.85
N ALA A 25 8.30 8.98 -5.01
CA ALA A 25 9.71 9.01 -5.26
C ALA A 25 10.10 10.33 -5.94
N SER A 26 11.35 10.79 -5.75
CA SER A 26 11.84 11.94 -6.49
C SER A 26 11.99 11.59 -7.97
N THR A 27 11.49 12.46 -8.85
CA THR A 27 11.38 12.27 -10.31
C THR A 27 12.73 12.33 -11.05
N ASP A 28 13.83 12.60 -10.35
CA ASP A 28 15.17 12.83 -10.94
C ASP A 28 15.96 11.56 -11.26
N THR A 29 15.35 10.36 -11.23
CA THR A 29 16.09 9.10 -11.45
C THR A 29 15.74 8.46 -12.80
N PRO A 30 16.63 8.50 -13.80
CA PRO A 30 16.42 7.82 -15.07
C PRO A 30 16.26 6.30 -14.88
N GLY A 31 15.31 5.69 -15.58
CA GLY A 31 15.10 4.23 -15.58
C GLY A 31 14.24 3.67 -14.44
N ALA A 32 13.59 4.52 -13.65
CA ALA A 32 12.58 4.08 -12.69
C ALA A 32 11.33 3.54 -13.41
N LEU A 33 10.84 2.36 -13.01
CA LEU A 33 9.56 1.79 -13.43
C LEU A 33 8.40 2.20 -12.52
N LEU A 34 8.72 2.77 -11.34
CA LEU A 34 7.77 3.18 -10.31
C LEU A 34 8.07 4.60 -9.84
N ASP A 35 7.03 5.43 -9.82
CA ASP A 35 7.02 6.79 -9.30
C ASP A 35 6.62 6.84 -7.82
N GLY A 36 6.14 5.70 -7.28
CA GLY A 36 5.81 5.57 -5.86
C GLY A 36 5.03 4.31 -5.52
N ALA A 37 4.51 4.29 -4.30
CA ALA A 37 3.63 3.26 -3.79
C ALA A 37 2.43 3.87 -3.08
N TRP A 38 1.30 3.19 -3.25
CA TRP A 38 0.03 3.52 -2.65
C TRP A 38 -0.51 2.30 -1.89
N TRP A 39 -0.87 2.53 -0.62
CA TRP A 39 -1.50 1.52 0.23
C TRP A 39 -2.95 1.89 0.51
N PRO A 40 -3.89 1.51 -0.38
CA PRO A 40 -5.32 1.76 -0.18
C PRO A 40 -5.82 1.12 1.12
N ARG A 41 -6.90 1.67 1.70
CA ARG A 41 -7.52 1.07 2.89
C ARG A 41 -8.55 0.02 2.55
N SER A 42 -9.13 0.12 1.36
CA SER A 42 -10.14 -0.79 0.84
C SER A 42 -9.88 -1.09 -0.64
N ARG A 43 -10.52 -2.14 -1.17
CA ARG A 43 -10.48 -2.43 -2.61
C ARG A 43 -11.62 -1.73 -3.38
N ASP A 44 -12.10 -0.60 -2.87
CA ASP A 44 -13.20 0.18 -3.44
C ASP A 44 -12.66 1.45 -4.13
N LEU A 45 -12.46 1.36 -5.45
CA LEU A 45 -11.89 2.46 -6.25
C LEU A 45 -12.68 3.78 -6.15
N PRO A 46 -14.03 3.80 -6.27
CA PRO A 46 -14.81 5.04 -6.11
C PRO A 46 -14.56 5.77 -4.79
N VAL A 47 -14.28 5.05 -3.71
CA VAL A 47 -14.04 5.63 -2.38
C VAL A 47 -12.59 6.10 -2.23
N GLU A 48 -11.66 5.36 -2.81
CA GLU A 48 -10.23 5.56 -2.61
C GLU A 48 -9.62 6.59 -3.60
N LEU A 49 -10.11 6.64 -4.85
CA LEU A 49 -9.58 7.53 -5.89
C LEU A 49 -9.73 9.03 -5.56
N PRO A 50 -10.85 9.54 -5.00
CA PRO A 50 -10.97 10.96 -4.69
C PRO A 50 -9.91 11.47 -3.70
N ALA A 51 -9.51 10.62 -2.74
CA ALA A 51 -8.46 10.96 -1.78
C ALA A 51 -7.06 10.92 -2.44
N LEU A 52 -6.84 9.94 -3.33
CA LEU A 52 -5.59 9.83 -4.10
C LEU A 52 -5.39 11.03 -5.04
N THR A 53 -6.42 11.39 -5.81
CA THR A 53 -6.33 12.52 -6.75
C THR A 53 -6.19 13.86 -6.04
N ALA A 54 -6.84 14.04 -4.88
CA ALA A 54 -6.68 15.27 -4.11
C ALA A 54 -5.22 15.56 -3.69
N VAL A 55 -4.42 14.52 -3.47
CA VAL A 55 -3.00 14.65 -3.12
C VAL A 55 -2.11 14.77 -4.35
N LEU A 56 -2.47 14.11 -5.46
CA LEU A 56 -1.66 14.08 -6.67
C LEU A 56 -1.93 15.27 -7.60
N ASP A 57 -3.15 15.79 -7.68
CA ASP A 57 -3.50 16.91 -8.56
C ASP A 57 -2.59 18.14 -8.37
N PRO A 58 -2.22 18.55 -7.14
CA PRO A 58 -1.28 19.65 -6.94
C PRO A 58 0.16 19.34 -7.39
N LEU A 59 0.52 18.06 -7.48
CA LEU A 59 1.89 17.60 -7.80
C LEU A 59 2.07 17.36 -9.30
N CYS A 60 1.07 16.77 -9.95
CA CYS A 60 1.15 16.36 -11.35
C CYS A 60 0.15 17.07 -12.27
N GLY A 61 -0.66 17.98 -11.74
CA GLY A 61 -1.86 18.49 -12.41
C GLY A 61 -3.01 17.48 -12.38
N HIS A 62 -4.19 17.90 -12.85
CA HIS A 62 -5.39 17.07 -12.80
C HIS A 62 -5.19 15.71 -13.47
N ILE A 63 -5.47 14.65 -12.71
CA ILE A 63 -5.47 13.29 -13.21
C ILE A 63 -6.72 13.07 -14.05
N THR A 64 -6.54 12.60 -15.28
CA THR A 64 -7.67 12.40 -16.21
C THR A 64 -7.96 10.94 -16.47
N HIS A 65 -6.95 10.08 -16.32
CA HIS A 65 -7.08 8.65 -16.53
C HIS A 65 -6.37 7.86 -15.44
N VAL A 66 -7.01 6.80 -14.98
CA VAL A 66 -6.42 5.80 -14.09
C VAL A 66 -6.61 4.42 -14.70
N THR A 67 -5.54 3.66 -14.83
CA THR A 67 -5.61 2.27 -15.28
C THR A 67 -5.21 1.36 -14.14
N VAL A 68 -6.11 0.42 -13.82
CA VAL A 68 -5.94 -0.56 -12.75
C VAL A 68 -5.84 -1.97 -13.31
N ASN A 69 -5.34 -2.92 -12.52
CA ASN A 69 -5.40 -4.31 -12.89
C ASN A 69 -6.86 -4.86 -12.82
N PRO A 70 -7.28 -5.83 -13.65
CA PRO A 70 -8.59 -6.47 -13.54
C PRO A 70 -8.87 -7.21 -12.22
N LEU A 71 -7.88 -7.41 -11.34
CA LEU A 71 -8.04 -8.03 -10.02
C LEU A 71 -8.79 -7.15 -9.00
N TRP A 72 -9.09 -5.89 -9.34
CA TRP A 72 -9.96 -5.05 -8.51
C TRP A 72 -11.42 -5.53 -8.61
N PRO A 73 -12.14 -5.66 -7.47
CA PRO A 73 -13.46 -6.29 -7.45
C PRO A 73 -14.51 -5.48 -8.21
N VAL A 74 -14.39 -4.16 -8.22
CA VAL A 74 -15.26 -3.26 -8.95
C VAL A 74 -14.40 -2.22 -9.66
N ILE A 75 -14.51 -2.17 -10.98
CA ILE A 75 -13.81 -1.20 -11.84
C ILE A 75 -14.88 -0.33 -12.51
N PRO A 76 -15.27 0.80 -11.89
CA PRO A 76 -16.17 1.74 -12.55
C PRO A 76 -15.48 2.29 -13.81
N ARG A 77 -16.24 2.75 -14.81
CA ARG A 77 -15.64 3.41 -15.99
C ARG A 77 -15.23 4.86 -15.75
N LYS A 78 -15.92 5.51 -14.80
CA LYS A 78 -15.75 6.92 -14.46
C LYS A 78 -15.94 7.08 -12.96
N VAL A 79 -15.05 7.84 -12.33
CA VAL A 79 -15.16 8.19 -10.92
C VAL A 79 -15.16 9.71 -10.79
N PRO A 80 -16.21 10.30 -10.17
CA PRO A 80 -16.20 11.72 -9.86
C PRO A 80 -15.19 11.98 -8.75
N VAL A 81 -14.34 12.98 -8.95
CA VAL A 81 -13.37 13.46 -7.96
C VAL A 81 -13.53 14.98 -7.82
N HIS A 82 -12.80 15.60 -6.89
CA HIS A 82 -12.95 17.03 -6.61
C HIS A 82 -12.73 17.90 -7.86
N GLY A 83 -13.82 18.40 -8.43
CA GLY A 83 -13.83 19.33 -9.57
C GLY A 83 -13.68 18.71 -10.96
N HIS A 84 -13.50 17.39 -11.09
CA HIS A 84 -13.40 16.73 -12.40
C HIS A 84 -13.76 15.24 -12.34
N VAL A 85 -13.75 14.56 -13.49
CA VAL A 85 -14.06 13.13 -13.59
C VAL A 85 -12.84 12.38 -14.10
N VAL A 86 -12.43 11.36 -13.36
CA VAL A 86 -11.37 10.44 -13.76
C VAL A 86 -11.98 9.30 -14.55
N SER A 87 -11.47 9.08 -15.76
CA SER A 87 -11.78 7.87 -16.50
C SER A 87 -10.96 6.71 -15.94
N VAL A 88 -11.62 5.60 -15.62
CA VAL A 88 -10.96 4.41 -15.09
C VAL A 88 -10.97 3.32 -16.16
N GLY A 89 -9.78 2.90 -16.57
CA GLY A 89 -9.52 1.79 -17.46
C GLY A 89 -8.94 0.60 -16.70
N TRP A 90 -8.78 -0.51 -17.41
CA TRP A 90 -8.08 -1.68 -16.88
C TRP A 90 -7.01 -2.15 -17.84
N PHE A 91 -5.97 -2.76 -17.29
CA PHE A 91 -4.91 -3.36 -18.08
C PHE A 91 -5.35 -4.67 -18.75
N LYS A 92 -4.62 -5.08 -19.79
CA LYS A 92 -4.65 -6.46 -20.26
C LYS A 92 -4.08 -7.37 -19.16
N ALA A 93 -4.52 -8.64 -19.14
CA ALA A 93 -4.14 -9.61 -18.11
C ALA A 93 -2.63 -9.92 -18.05
N ASP A 94 -1.86 -9.50 -19.05
CA ASP A 94 -0.40 -9.64 -19.12
C ASP A 94 0.38 -8.59 -18.31
N GLN A 95 -0.30 -7.55 -17.81
CA GLN A 95 0.32 -6.50 -17.02
C GLN A 95 0.38 -6.86 -15.55
N ASP A 96 1.36 -6.27 -14.87
CA ASP A 96 1.59 -6.48 -13.44
C ASP A 96 0.32 -6.26 -12.60
N SER A 97 0.05 -7.23 -11.72
CA SER A 97 -1.13 -7.32 -10.85
C SER A 97 -1.24 -6.17 -9.85
N HIS A 98 -0.10 -5.62 -9.44
CA HIS A 98 -0.01 -4.61 -8.39
C HIS A 98 0.38 -3.24 -8.93
N LYS A 99 0.19 -3.00 -10.24
CA LYS A 99 0.47 -1.72 -10.87
C LYS A 99 -0.79 -0.88 -11.02
N LEU A 100 -0.68 0.40 -10.70
CA LEU A 100 -1.67 1.42 -11.00
C LEU A 100 -1.01 2.54 -11.80
N LEU A 101 -1.58 2.85 -12.96
CA LEU A 101 -1.11 3.89 -13.84
C LEU A 101 -2.03 5.09 -13.74
N LEU A 102 -1.49 6.27 -13.52
CA LEU A 102 -2.20 7.54 -13.64
C LEU A 102 -1.65 8.33 -14.82
N LEU A 103 -2.54 9.01 -15.54
CA LEU A 103 -2.18 9.97 -16.57
C LEU A 103 -2.68 11.35 -16.17
N SER A 104 -1.75 12.29 -16.19
CA SER A 104 -1.97 13.72 -16.05
C SER A 104 -1.54 14.42 -17.32
N TYR A 105 -2.19 15.52 -17.69
CA TYR A 105 -1.76 16.30 -18.86
C TYR A 105 -0.52 17.15 -18.60
N ALA A 106 -0.25 17.52 -17.35
CA ALA A 106 0.85 18.44 -17.03
C ALA A 106 2.20 17.71 -16.86
N VAL A 107 2.22 16.57 -16.15
CA VAL A 107 3.47 15.83 -15.87
C VAL A 107 3.52 14.49 -16.63
N GLY A 108 2.41 14.05 -17.21
CA GLY A 108 2.34 12.83 -18.00
C GLY A 108 2.00 11.61 -17.15
N ARG A 109 2.80 10.56 -17.28
CA ARG A 109 2.52 9.21 -16.75
C ARG A 109 3.12 9.00 -15.37
N TRP A 110 2.33 8.42 -14.48
CA TRP A 110 2.75 7.98 -13.13
C TRP A 110 2.43 6.50 -12.96
N ASP A 111 3.44 5.71 -12.59
CA ASP A 111 3.33 4.28 -12.30
C ASP A 111 3.49 4.04 -10.79
N LEU A 112 2.40 3.67 -10.11
CA LEU A 112 2.39 3.39 -8.68
C LEU A 112 2.28 1.89 -8.40
N LEU A 113 2.99 1.43 -7.37
CA LEU A 113 2.77 0.14 -6.74
C LEU A 113 1.52 0.20 -5.84
N VAL A 114 0.55 -0.68 -6.05
CA VAL A 114 -0.61 -0.88 -5.18
C VAL A 114 -0.33 -2.00 -4.19
N ILE A 115 -0.22 -1.64 -2.91
CA ILE A 115 -0.06 -2.60 -1.81
C ILE A 115 -1.47 -3.07 -1.39
N PRO A 116 -1.76 -4.39 -1.35
CA PRO A 116 -3.05 -4.87 -0.88
C PRO A 116 -3.41 -4.35 0.53
N PRO A 117 -4.67 -3.98 0.81
CA PRO A 117 -5.06 -3.46 2.12
C PRO A 117 -4.86 -4.46 3.26
N GLN A 118 -4.86 -5.76 2.95
CA GLN A 118 -4.63 -6.85 3.91
C GLN A 118 -3.15 -7.11 4.21
N THR A 119 -2.22 -6.41 3.53
CA THR A 119 -0.79 -6.56 3.76
C THR A 119 -0.42 -6.13 5.17
N ASP A 120 0.45 -6.90 5.82
CA ASP A 120 0.99 -6.57 7.14
C ASP A 120 1.65 -5.17 7.15
N PRO A 121 1.44 -4.34 8.19
CA PRO A 121 1.98 -2.98 8.22
C PRO A 121 3.51 -2.88 8.09
N ALA A 122 4.27 -3.83 8.63
CA ALA A 122 5.73 -3.81 8.51
C ALA A 122 6.15 -4.09 7.06
N ILE A 123 5.48 -5.04 6.41
CA ILE A 123 5.68 -5.36 5.00
C ILE A 123 5.28 -4.18 4.11
N ALA A 124 4.15 -3.54 4.39
CA ALA A 124 3.69 -2.38 3.64
C ALA A 124 4.65 -1.19 3.75
N ALA A 125 5.19 -0.92 4.95
CA ALA A 125 6.19 0.12 5.16
C ALA A 125 7.49 -0.17 4.39
N TRP A 126 7.93 -1.43 4.38
CA TRP A 126 9.09 -1.85 3.59
C TRP A 126 8.85 -1.67 2.09
N LEU A 127 7.69 -2.11 1.57
CA LEU A 127 7.29 -1.94 0.17
C LEU A 127 7.24 -0.47 -0.25
N MET A 128 6.67 0.40 0.60
CA MET A 128 6.65 1.84 0.34
C MET A 128 8.06 2.41 0.22
N THR A 129 8.98 2.00 1.11
CA THR A 129 10.39 2.42 1.07
C THR A 129 11.12 1.86 -0.17
N ALA A 130 10.84 0.61 -0.55
CA ALA A 130 11.43 -0.02 -1.72
C ALA A 130 11.01 0.68 -3.02
N ALA A 131 9.71 1.02 -3.13
CA ALA A 131 9.11 1.66 -4.29
C ALA A 131 9.45 3.15 -4.42
N THR A 132 10.03 3.79 -3.40
CA THR A 132 10.59 5.14 -3.50
C THR A 132 12.12 5.17 -3.56
N GLY A 133 12.77 4.01 -3.40
CA GLY A 133 14.21 3.88 -3.24
C GLY A 133 14.93 3.30 -4.45
N ARG A 134 15.90 2.41 -4.18
CA ARG A 134 16.76 1.79 -5.20
C ARG A 134 16.07 0.69 -6.01
N LEU A 135 14.94 0.16 -5.51
CA LEU A 135 14.26 -0.96 -6.14
C LEU A 135 13.15 -0.51 -7.12
N ARG A 136 13.11 0.77 -7.47
CA ARG A 136 12.18 1.35 -8.45
C ARG A 136 12.33 0.77 -9.85
N SER A 137 13.41 0.07 -10.16
CA SER A 137 13.61 -0.63 -11.44
C SER A 137 12.97 -2.03 -11.48
N HIS A 138 12.39 -2.50 -10.38
CA HIS A 138 11.70 -3.80 -10.31
C HIS A 138 10.21 -3.65 -10.59
N THR A 139 9.59 -4.74 -11.05
CA THR A 139 8.15 -4.77 -11.22
C THR A 139 7.44 -4.80 -9.85
N PRO A 140 6.23 -4.23 -9.71
CA PRO A 140 5.42 -4.34 -8.50
C PRO A 140 5.28 -5.78 -7.97
N SER A 141 5.11 -6.77 -8.85
CA SER A 141 5.03 -8.18 -8.50
C SER A 141 6.34 -8.70 -7.90
N ASP A 142 7.49 -8.42 -8.52
CA ASP A 142 8.81 -8.82 -7.97
C ASP A 142 9.04 -8.24 -6.56
N LEU A 143 8.59 -7.00 -6.33
CA LEU A 143 8.70 -6.35 -5.02
C LEU A 143 7.84 -7.05 -3.96
N LEU A 144 6.60 -7.39 -4.30
CA LEU A 144 5.74 -8.17 -3.41
C LEU A 144 6.30 -9.56 -3.13
N GLU A 145 6.86 -10.23 -4.14
CA GLU A 145 7.49 -11.53 -3.97
C GLU A 145 8.76 -11.47 -3.09
N ARG A 146 9.56 -10.41 -3.19
CA ARG A 146 10.65 -10.20 -2.22
C ARG A 146 10.14 -9.96 -0.81
N ALA A 147 9.05 -9.20 -0.67
CA ALA A 147 8.48 -8.90 0.63
C ALA A 147 7.94 -10.16 1.33
N GLN A 148 7.27 -11.04 0.57
CA GLN A 148 6.78 -12.31 1.10
C GLN A 148 7.93 -13.25 1.49
N PHE A 149 9.01 -13.26 0.71
CA PHE A 149 10.19 -14.06 1.02
C PHE A 149 10.90 -13.58 2.29
N GLN A 150 11.04 -12.25 2.45
CA GLN A 150 11.61 -11.67 3.68
C GLN A 150 10.80 -12.01 4.92
N ARG A 151 9.47 -11.99 4.82
CA ARG A 151 8.58 -12.40 5.92
C ARG A 151 8.87 -13.83 6.37
N ILE A 152 8.95 -14.77 5.41
CA ILE A 152 9.20 -16.19 5.70
C ILE A 152 10.56 -16.37 6.39
N VAL A 153 11.59 -15.66 5.94
CA VAL A 153 12.94 -15.74 6.54
C VAL A 153 12.93 -15.20 7.98
N ILE A 154 12.27 -14.05 8.23
CA ILE A 154 12.18 -13.45 9.57
C ILE A 154 11.36 -14.35 10.51
N GLU A 155 10.21 -14.85 10.06
CA GLU A 155 9.38 -15.76 10.85
C GLU A 155 10.12 -17.07 11.17
N ALA A 156 10.90 -17.60 10.22
CA ALA A 156 11.73 -18.78 10.45
C ALA A 156 12.87 -18.53 11.44
N ASP A 157 13.50 -17.35 11.39
CA ASP A 157 14.55 -16.96 12.34
C ASP A 157 13.97 -16.81 13.76
N GLN A 158 12.84 -16.10 13.89
CA GLN A 158 12.12 -15.97 15.17
C GLN A 158 11.64 -17.30 15.72
N ALA A 159 11.17 -18.22 14.86
CA ALA A 159 10.77 -19.55 15.29
C ALA A 159 11.97 -20.38 15.77
N ARG A 160 13.15 -20.22 15.15
CA ARG A 160 14.39 -20.88 15.59
C ARG A 160 14.90 -20.32 16.91
N GLU A 161 14.84 -19.00 17.11
CA GLU A 161 15.18 -18.35 18.38
C GLU A 161 14.21 -18.75 19.50
N ALA A 162 12.90 -18.80 19.23
CA ALA A 162 11.89 -19.23 20.21
C ALA A 162 12.05 -20.71 20.62
N VAL A 163 12.48 -21.56 19.69
CA VAL A 163 12.84 -22.96 19.99
C VAL A 163 14.10 -23.03 20.86
N TRP A 164 15.10 -22.19 20.59
CA TRP A 164 16.32 -22.11 21.40
C TRP A 164 16.05 -21.64 22.85
N ASP A 165 15.13 -20.67 23.03
CA ASP A 165 14.70 -20.20 24.36
C ASP A 165 13.86 -21.23 25.12
N SER A 166 13.21 -22.16 24.42
CA SER A 166 12.36 -23.20 25.03
C SER A 166 13.14 -24.41 25.54
N GLU A 167 14.42 -24.58 25.16
CA GLU A 167 15.29 -25.68 25.63
C GLU A 167 16.16 -25.27 26.85
N GLY A 168 16.04 -24.01 27.28
CA GLY A 168 16.76 -23.41 28.40
C GLY A 168 16.28 -23.87 29.78
N GLY A 169 16.61 -25.11 30.12
CA GLY A 169 16.82 -25.51 31.52
C GLY A 169 15.77 -26.45 32.09
N HIS A 170 16.15 -27.71 32.28
CA HIS A 170 15.95 -28.46 33.54
C HIS A 170 16.84 -29.72 33.56
N GLY A 171 17.68 -29.82 34.59
CA GLY A 171 18.42 -31.03 34.96
C GLY A 171 19.90 -30.74 35.24
N ALA A 172 20.47 -30.92 36.44
CA ALA A 172 19.92 -31.40 37.69
C ALA A 172 20.81 -30.85 38.81
N GLY A 173 20.20 -30.17 39.80
CA GLY A 173 20.80 -30.11 41.11
C GLY A 173 20.63 -31.48 41.76
N VAL A 174 21.67 -32.31 41.75
CA VAL A 174 21.75 -33.44 42.67
C VAL A 174 22.77 -33.13 43.75
N THR A 175 22.21 -32.93 44.93
CA THR A 175 22.77 -32.72 46.26
C THR A 175 24.12 -33.38 46.51
N ALA A 176 25.13 -32.55 46.80
CA ALA A 176 26.33 -33.00 47.52
C ALA A 176 25.96 -33.24 49.00
N SER A 177 25.73 -34.51 49.37
CA SER A 177 25.61 -34.91 50.77
C SER A 177 26.99 -35.20 51.32
N ALA A 178 27.37 -34.44 52.36
CA ALA A 178 28.54 -34.65 53.19
C ALA A 178 28.60 -36.08 53.76
N ARG A 179 29.82 -36.60 53.92
CA ARG A 179 30.17 -37.54 54.99
C ARG A 179 31.63 -37.37 55.39
N SER A 180 31.83 -36.84 56.59
CA SER A 180 33.05 -36.98 57.40
C SER A 180 33.07 -38.35 58.07
N ALA A 181 34.23 -39.02 58.01
CA ALA A 181 34.92 -39.73 59.10
C ALA A 181 36.09 -40.52 58.48
#